data_AF-A0A4Y8RCV8-F1
#
_entry.id   AF-A0A4Y8RCV8-F1
#
_cell.length_a   1.000
_cell.length_b   1.000
_cell.length_c   1.000
_cell.angle_alpha   90.00
_cell.angle_beta   90.00
_cell.angle_gamma   90.00
#
_symmetry.space_group_name_H-M   'P 1'
#
loop_
_entity.id
_entity.type
_entity.pdbx_description
1 polymer ?
#
loop_
_entity_poly.entity_id
_entity_poly.type
_entity_poly.pdbx_seq_one_letter_code
_entity_poly.pdbx_strand_id
1 'polypeptide(L)' 'MAKAEKSTVHLPDVPDDVVEAAIAEAGGDPREAVRGLIRGQHEIEERLSRQISAGYVRRKR' A
#
# COMPACT_ATOMS: atom_id res chain seq x y z
N MET A 1 5.21 -28.84 -11.74
CA MET A 1 4.73 -27.61 -11.08
C MET A 1 5.50 -26.45 -11.67
N ALA A 2 4.83 -25.53 -12.38
CA ALA A 2 5.50 -24.42 -13.05
C ALA A 2 5.99 -23.41 -12.01
N LYS A 3 7.30 -23.12 -12.00
CA LYS A 3 7.87 -22.02 -11.20
C LYS A 3 7.35 -20.72 -11.80
N ALA A 4 6.58 -19.97 -11.03
CA ALA A 4 6.21 -18.60 -11.41
C ALA A 4 7.49 -17.77 -11.55
N GLU A 5 7.62 -17.10 -12.69
CA GLU A 5 8.69 -16.16 -12.97
C GLU A 5 8.63 -15.04 -11.92
N LYS A 6 9.70 -14.86 -11.14
CA LYS A 6 9.77 -13.83 -10.10
C LYS A 6 9.66 -12.47 -10.79
N SER A 7 8.54 -11.81 -10.56
CA SER A 7 8.28 -10.45 -11.01
C SER A 7 9.45 -9.53 -10.66
N THR A 8 9.90 -8.73 -11.62
CA THR A 8 10.98 -7.73 -11.51
C THR A 8 10.55 -6.47 -10.75
N VAL A 9 9.45 -6.52 -10.00
CA VAL A 9 9.00 -5.39 -9.19
C VAL A 9 9.89 -5.32 -7.95
N HIS A 10 10.68 -4.25 -7.87
CA HIS A 10 11.39 -3.89 -6.65
C HIS A 10 10.40 -3.40 -5.60
N LEU A 11 9.77 -4.35 -4.92
CA LEU A 11 9.02 -4.07 -3.69
C LEU A 11 10.00 -3.79 -2.55
N PRO A 12 9.66 -2.89 -1.63
CA PRO A 12 10.42 -2.75 -0.39
C PRO A 12 10.43 -4.10 0.34
N ASP A 13 11.53 -4.36 1.03
CA ASP A 13 11.62 -5.53 1.90
C ASP A 13 10.65 -5.37 3.08
N VAL A 14 9.78 -6.36 3.28
CA VAL A 14 8.80 -6.37 4.35
C VAL A 14 9.01 -7.67 5.12
N PRO A 15 9.25 -7.61 6.45
CA PRO A 15 9.40 -8.81 7.26
C PRO A 15 8.21 -9.77 7.14
N ASP A 16 8.50 -11.07 7.09
CA ASP A 16 7.48 -12.11 6.89
C ASP A 16 6.38 -12.07 7.97
N ASP A 17 6.73 -11.77 9.22
CA ASP A 17 5.78 -11.67 10.34
C ASP A 17 4.76 -10.53 10.15
N VAL A 18 5.16 -9.43 9.51
CA VAL A 18 4.26 -8.33 9.16
C VAL A 18 3.32 -8.75 8.03
N VAL A 19 3.81 -9.51 7.05
CA VAL A 19 2.99 -10.05 5.96
C VAL A 19 1.95 -11.02 6.51
N GLU A 20 2.35 -11.93 7.39
CA GLU A 20 1.46 -12.90 8.03
C GLU A 20 0.40 -12.20 8.90
N ALA A 21 0.79 -11.17 9.65
CA ALA A 21 -0.15 -10.37 10.44
C ALA A 21 -1.21 -9.69 9.55
N ALA A 22 -0.81 -9.11 8.42
CA ALA A 22 -1.73 -8.50 7.46
C ALA A 22 -2.68 -9.52 6.82
N ILE A 23 -2.19 -10.71 6.50
CA ILE A 23 -3.03 -11.81 5.98
C ILE A 23 -4.03 -12.27 7.06
N ALA A 24 -3.59 -12.41 8.31
CA ALA A 24 -4.45 -12.80 9.43
C ALA A 24 -5.56 -11.76 9.68
N GLU A 25 -5.24 -10.46 9.63
CA GLU A 25 -6.22 -9.38 9.76
C GLU A 25 -7.25 -9.40 8.63
N ALA A 26 -6.85 -9.78 7.42
CA ALA A 26 -7.73 -9.99 6.27
C ALA A 26 -8.53 -11.31 6.31
N GLY A 27 -8.59 -11.99 7.46
CA GLY A 27 -9.32 -13.25 7.61
C GLY A 27 -8.63 -14.45 6.93
N GLY A 28 -7.33 -14.34 6.66
CA GLY A 28 -6.54 -15.40 6.04
C GLY A 28 -6.54 -15.40 4.51
N ASP A 29 -7.15 -14.41 3.84
CA ASP A 29 -7.10 -14.30 2.37
C ASP A 29 -6.02 -13.28 1.93
N PRO A 30 -4.90 -13.75 1.33
CA PRO A 30 -3.85 -12.86 0.84
C PRO A 30 -4.32 -11.87 -0.23
N ARG A 31 -5.36 -12.21 -1.01
CA ARG A 31 -5.90 -11.30 -2.03
C ARG A 31 -6.63 -10.12 -1.41
N GLU A 32 -7.36 -10.36 -0.32
CA GLU A 32 -8.00 -9.29 0.45
C GLU A 32 -6.96 -8.41 1.16
N ALA A 33 -5.91 -9.00 1.72
CA ALA A 33 -4.80 -8.23 2.30
C ALA A 33 -4.15 -7.29 1.27
N VAL A 34 -3.85 -7.80 0.06
CA VAL A 34 -3.30 -6.99 -1.04
C VAL A 34 -4.28 -5.90 -1.50
N ARG A 35 -5.59 -6.19 -1.59
CA ARG A 35 -6.60 -5.17 -1.92
C ARG A 35 -6.65 -4.07 -0.86
N GLY A 36 -6.59 -4.44 0.41
CA GLY A 36 -6.51 -3.50 1.54
C GLY A 36 -5.30 -2.59 1.44
N LEU A 37 -4.12 -3.17 1.16
CA LEU A 37 -2.88 -2.42 0.96
C LEU A 37 -2.99 -1.39 -0.18
N ILE A 38 -3.50 -1.80 -1.35
CA ILE A 38 -3.67 -0.91 -2.51
C ILE A 38 -4.63 0.23 -2.19
N ARG A 39 -5.76 -0.06 -1.51
CA ARG A 39 -6.72 0.97 -1.08
C ARG A 39 -6.06 1.97 -0.12
N GLY A 40 -5.33 1.48 0.89
CA GLY A 40 -4.62 2.33 1.84
C GLY A 40 -3.59 3.25 1.16
N GLN A 41 -2.89 2.76 0.13
CA GLN A 41 -1.97 3.59 -0.66
C GLN A 41 -2.70 4.75 -1.36
N HIS A 42 -3.85 4.48 -1.99
CA HIS A 42 -4.66 5.54 -2.60
C HIS A 42 -5.20 6.55 -1.59
N GLU A 43 -5.66 6.11 -0.41
CA GLU A 43 -6.12 7.02 0.65
C GLU A 43 -4.99 7.93 1.16
N ILE A 44 -3.78 7.39 1.30
CA ILE A 44 -2.59 8.15 1.68
C ILE A 44 -2.25 9.18 0.59
N GLU A 45 -2.27 8.77 -0.68
CA GLU A 45 -2.02 9.65 -1.83
C GLU A 45 -3.03 10.81 -1.88
N GLU A 46 -4.33 10.51 -1.74
CA GLU A 46 -5.38 11.52 -1.70
C GLU A 46 -5.19 12.51 -0.54
N ARG A 47 -4.89 11.99 0.65
CA ARG A 47 -4.67 12.84 1.84
C ARG A 47 -3.46 13.75 1.64
N LEU A 48 -2.36 13.22 1.09
CA LEU A 48 -1.15 13.99 0.82
C LEU A 48 -1.42 15.08 -0.23
N SER A 49 -2.13 14.73 -1.31
CA SER A 49 -2.55 15.67 -2.36
C SER A 49 -3.34 16.85 -1.78
N ARG A 50 -4.34 16.59 -0.93
CA ARG A 50 -5.14 17.64 -0.27
C ARG A 50 -4.29 18.53 0.63
N GLN A 51 -3.36 17.97 1.39
CA GLN A 51 -2.46 18.75 2.27
C GLN A 51 -1.54 19.67 1.47
N ILE A 52 -0.95 19.18 0.38
CA ILE A 52 -0.08 19.98 -0.49
C ILE A 52 -0.87 21.11 -1.15
N SER A 53 -2.07 20.84 -1.69
CA SER A 53 -2.92 21.87 -2.28
C SER A 53 -3.30 22.95 -1.25
N ALA A 54 -3.65 22.57 -0.02
CA ALA A 54 -3.97 23.53 1.04
C ALA A 54 -2.74 24.39 1.45
N GLY A 55 -1.55 23.80 1.51
CA GLY A 55 -0.30 24.51 1.78
C GLY A 55 0.11 25.46 0.65
N TYR A 56 -0.09 25.04 -0.60
CA TYR A 56 0.21 25.86 -1.79
C TYR A 56 -0.71 27.09 -1.88
N VAL A 57 -2.01 26.94 -1.60
CA VAL A 57 -2.96 28.06 -1.55
C VAL A 57 -2.61 29.07 -0.46
N ARG A 58 -2.14 28.61 0.72
CA ARG A 58 -1.73 29.51 1.82
C ARG A 58 -0.50 30.36 1.49
N ARG A 59 0.44 29.86 0.68
CA ARG A 59 1.67 30.58 0.33
C ARG A 59 1.46 31.68 -0.73
N LYS A 60 0.37 31.61 -1.50
CA LYS A 60 0.10 32.54 -2.61
C LYS A 60 -0.73 33.77 -2.22
N ARG A 61 -1.13 33.89 -0.95
CA ARG A 61 -1.83 35.07 -0.41
C ARG A 61 -0.89 35.97 0.37
#